data_AF-A0A436ZS37-F1
#
_entry.id   AF-A0A436ZS37-F1
#
_cell.length_a   1.000
_cell.length_b   1.000
_cell.length_c   1.000
_cell.angle_alpha   90.00
_cell.angle_beta   90.00
_cell.angle_gamma   90.00
#
_symmetry.space_group_name_H-M   'P 1'
#
loop_
_entity.id
_entity.type
_entity.pdbx_description
1 polymer ?
#
loop_
_entity_poly.entity_id
_entity_poly.type
_entity_poly.pdbx_seq_one_letter_code
_entity_poly.pdbx_strand_id
1 'polypeptide(L)'
;MAVSSRFERHLHQIEEAANDISSMRFSKPGIFTNSQVIRPPITSLIRDTSPYERVLFSSTSNEGFTEAPSALSTKPGLLGSLLDGNLVHQVQSTVRTAQLKGDIDVEMLLRGAEDLARIYPIPGLDDKIEQLRARYQDLLSSVTLHEELVAAQRTQLDLQRGTTKDDFIRKPKEPKPTRHTLTKADIQAEEIAIKQLEARKLEMESEIRELDCKLTGLIPSKAY
;
A
#
# COMPACT_ATOMS: atom_id res chain seq x y z
N MET A 1 19.60 13.61 -88.99
CA MET A 1 19.04 12.24 -89.04
C MET A 1 18.87 11.58 -87.66
N ALA A 2 19.54 12.01 -86.58
CA ALA A 2 19.38 11.40 -85.24
C ALA A 2 18.08 11.78 -84.48
N VAL A 3 17.44 12.89 -84.84
CA VAL A 3 16.20 13.38 -84.18
C VAL A 3 15.00 12.50 -84.52
N SER A 4 14.89 12.03 -85.76
CA SER A 4 13.82 11.12 -86.19
C SER A 4 13.87 9.79 -85.44
N SER A 5 15.06 9.23 -85.15
CA SER A 5 15.14 7.94 -84.43
C SER A 5 14.77 8.04 -82.94
N ARG A 6 14.96 9.19 -82.29
CA ARG A 6 14.44 9.43 -80.93
C ARG A 6 12.93 9.58 -80.94
N PHE A 7 12.40 10.32 -81.90
CA PHE A 7 10.95 10.49 -82.06
C PHE A 7 10.26 9.14 -82.33
N GLU A 8 10.82 8.32 -83.23
CA GLU A 8 10.34 6.97 -83.52
C GLU A 8 10.30 6.08 -82.27
N ARG A 9 11.33 6.13 -81.42
CA ARG A 9 11.36 5.38 -80.14
C ARG A 9 10.29 5.83 -79.17
N HIS A 10 10.04 7.13 -79.05
CA HIS A 10 9.01 7.63 -78.15
C HIS A 10 7.62 7.25 -78.64
N LEU A 11 7.38 7.25 -79.96
CA LEU A 11 6.13 6.75 -80.53
C LEU A 11 5.93 5.27 -80.23
N HIS A 12 6.97 4.44 -80.41
CA HIS A 12 6.92 3.02 -80.08
C HIS A 12 6.66 2.79 -78.58
N GLN A 13 7.30 3.57 -77.70
CA GLN A 13 7.08 3.49 -76.24
C GLN A 13 5.66 3.89 -75.85
N ILE A 14 5.08 4.91 -76.50
CA ILE A 14 3.70 5.34 -76.24
C ILE A 14 2.74 4.25 -76.71
N GLU A 15 3.01 3.61 -77.84
CA GLU A 15 2.19 2.52 -78.38
C GLU A 15 2.25 1.27 -77.48
N GLU A 16 3.45 0.86 -77.03
CA GLU A 16 3.60 -0.21 -76.05
C GLU A 16 2.85 0.08 -74.75
N ALA A 17 3.02 1.29 -74.20
CA ALA A 17 2.34 1.68 -72.97
C ALA A 17 0.81 1.76 -73.14
N ALA A 18 0.32 2.21 -74.30
CA ALA A 18 -1.11 2.26 -74.60
C ALA A 18 -1.70 0.84 -74.70
N ASN A 19 -0.98 -0.08 -75.33
CA ASN A 19 -1.38 -1.48 -75.40
C ASN A 19 -1.40 -2.12 -73.99
N ASP A 20 -0.39 -1.87 -73.16
CA ASP A 20 -0.34 -2.35 -71.78
C ASP A 20 -1.51 -1.83 -70.94
N ILE A 21 -1.78 -0.52 -70.95
CA ILE A 21 -2.88 0.10 -70.21
C ILE A 21 -4.24 -0.42 -70.69
N SER A 22 -4.40 -0.67 -72.00
CA SER A 22 -5.64 -1.22 -72.55
C SER A 22 -5.84 -2.71 -72.20
N SER A 23 -4.75 -3.47 -72.06
CA SER A 23 -4.78 -4.89 -71.71
C SER A 23 -5.07 -5.12 -70.22
N MET A 24 -4.80 -4.11 -69.38
CA MET A 24 -5.11 -4.16 -67.96
C MET A 24 -6.61 -4.31 -67.74
N ARG A 25 -6.98 -5.41 -67.08
CA ARG A 25 -8.37 -5.68 -66.70
C ARG A 25 -8.72 -4.82 -65.48
N PHE A 26 -9.29 -3.65 -65.71
CA PHE A 26 -9.93 -2.88 -64.65
C PHE A 26 -11.30 -3.47 -64.35
N SER A 27 -11.47 -3.99 -63.14
CA SER A 27 -12.79 -4.39 -62.66
C SER A 27 -13.67 -3.14 -62.59
N LYS A 28 -14.88 -3.20 -63.15
CA LYS A 28 -15.85 -2.12 -62.97
C LYS A 28 -16.12 -1.98 -61.47
N PRO A 29 -16.15 -0.76 -60.91
CA PRO A 29 -16.45 -0.55 -59.50
C PRO A 29 -17.73 -1.32 -59.14
N GLY A 30 -17.63 -2.22 -58.15
CA GLY A 30 -18.77 -2.99 -57.71
C GLY A 30 -19.85 -2.08 -57.15
N ILE A 31 -21.12 -2.51 -57.25
CA ILE A 31 -22.30 -1.75 -56.80
C ILE A 31 -22.17 -1.29 -55.33
N PHE A 32 -21.38 -2.00 -54.53
CA PHE A 32 -21.24 -1.76 -53.09
C PHE A 32 -19.96 -1.02 -52.67
N THR A 33 -18.96 -0.86 -53.57
CA THR A 33 -17.68 -0.24 -53.21
C THR A 33 -17.84 1.25 -52.92
N ASN A 34 -18.64 1.96 -53.73
CA ASN A 34 -18.96 3.38 -53.47
C ASN A 34 -19.93 3.57 -52.29
N SER A 35 -20.78 2.57 -52.00
CA SER A 35 -21.71 2.64 -50.87
C SER A 35 -20.96 2.55 -49.55
N GLN A 36 -20.09 1.55 -49.34
CA GLN A 36 -19.44 1.36 -48.03
C GLN A 36 -18.52 2.51 -47.61
N VAL A 37 -17.91 3.21 -48.57
CA VAL A 37 -16.96 4.30 -48.29
C VAL A 37 -17.65 5.66 -48.13
N ILE A 38 -18.75 5.91 -48.86
CA ILE A 38 -19.42 7.24 -48.90
C ILE A 38 -20.66 7.28 -48.01
N ARG A 39 -21.40 6.17 -47.89
CA ARG A 39 -22.63 6.05 -47.07
C ARG A 39 -22.73 4.65 -46.47
N PRO A 40 -22.17 4.41 -45.26
CA PRO A 40 -22.39 3.14 -44.60
C PRO A 40 -23.91 2.89 -44.51
N PRO A 41 -24.39 1.67 -44.80
CA PRO A 41 -25.81 1.36 -44.71
C PRO A 41 -26.31 1.64 -43.29
N ILE A 42 -27.58 2.03 -43.15
CA ILE A 42 -28.21 2.33 -41.85
C ILE A 42 -28.05 1.15 -40.87
N THR A 43 -27.92 -0.08 -41.36
CA THR A 43 -27.64 -1.29 -40.55
C THR A 43 -26.28 -1.28 -39.84
N SER A 44 -25.31 -0.48 -40.30
CA SER A 44 -24.07 -0.22 -39.56
C SER A 44 -24.24 0.81 -38.44
N LEU A 45 -25.26 1.66 -38.54
CA LEU A 45 -25.61 2.72 -37.58
C LEU A 45 -26.63 2.23 -36.53
N ILE A 46 -27.57 1.40 -36.97
CA ILE A 46 -28.49 0.61 -36.14
C ILE A 46 -27.82 -0.75 -35.92
N ARG A 47 -26.79 -0.73 -35.07
CA ARG A 47 -26.34 -1.97 -34.41
C ARG A 47 -27.27 -2.18 -33.23
N ASP A 48 -27.60 -3.43 -32.93
CA ASP A 48 -28.19 -3.74 -31.63
C ASP A 48 -27.28 -3.13 -30.57
N THR A 49 -27.85 -2.33 -29.67
CA THR A 49 -27.07 -1.74 -28.58
C THR A 49 -26.38 -2.88 -27.85
N SER A 50 -25.08 -2.76 -27.70
CA SER A 50 -24.31 -3.73 -26.96
C SER A 50 -24.83 -3.82 -25.52
N PRO A 51 -24.56 -4.92 -24.78
CA PRO A 51 -24.94 -5.01 -23.38
C PRO A 51 -24.44 -3.83 -22.55
N TYR A 52 -23.23 -3.32 -22.84
CA TYR A 52 -22.65 -2.15 -22.17
C TYR A 52 -23.38 -0.84 -22.51
N GLU A 53 -23.90 -0.70 -23.72
CA GLU A 53 -24.69 0.45 -24.18
C GLU A 53 -26.11 0.43 -23.63
N ARG A 54 -26.74 -0.75 -23.55
CA ARG A 54 -28.11 -0.91 -23.01
C ARG A 54 -28.27 -0.35 -21.60
N VAL A 55 -27.22 -0.48 -20.80
CA VAL A 55 -27.13 0.13 -19.47
C VAL A 55 -27.29 1.65 -19.64
N LEU A 56 -26.47 2.32 -20.45
CA LEU A 56 -26.58 3.78 -20.66
C LEU A 56 -27.96 4.27 -21.15
N PHE A 57 -28.75 3.41 -21.82
CA PHE A 57 -30.03 3.77 -22.43
C PHE A 57 -31.27 3.34 -21.64
N SER A 58 -31.14 2.63 -20.52
CA SER A 58 -32.27 2.34 -19.64
C SER A 58 -32.69 3.62 -18.92
N SER A 59 -33.53 4.41 -19.57
CA SER A 59 -34.11 5.59 -18.95
C SER A 59 -34.98 5.15 -17.77
N THR A 60 -34.86 5.90 -16.68
CA THR A 60 -35.84 5.98 -15.60
C THR A 60 -37.16 6.45 -16.21
N SER A 61 -37.91 5.53 -16.82
CA SER A 61 -39.27 5.74 -17.30
C SER A 61 -40.22 5.68 -16.11
N ASN A 62 -40.02 6.62 -15.20
CA ASN A 62 -41.03 7.12 -14.28
C ASN A 62 -40.51 8.43 -13.72
N GLU A 63 -40.78 9.51 -14.44
CA GLU A 63 -41.44 10.69 -13.88
C GLU A 63 -42.05 11.43 -15.06
N GLY A 64 -43.34 11.74 -14.96
CA GLY A 64 -44.11 12.40 -15.99
C GLY A 64 -43.47 13.72 -16.42
N PHE A 65 -43.65 14.05 -17.68
CA PHE A 65 -43.38 15.37 -18.22
C PHE A 65 -44.18 16.43 -17.45
N THR A 66 -43.53 17.14 -16.53
CA THR A 66 -43.91 18.50 -16.14
C THR A 66 -42.65 19.36 -15.98
N GLU A 67 -42.69 20.52 -16.60
CA GLU A 67 -41.60 21.46 -16.88
C GLU A 67 -40.86 22.00 -15.63
N ALA A 68 -39.52 22.03 -15.68
CA ALA A 68 -38.66 23.13 -15.21
C ALA A 68 -37.16 22.75 -15.30
N PRO A 69 -36.25 23.69 -15.64
CA PRO A 69 -34.82 23.45 -15.62
C PRO A 69 -34.28 23.73 -14.21
N SER A 70 -34.32 22.74 -13.33
CA SER A 70 -33.65 22.81 -12.03
C SER A 70 -32.34 22.01 -12.04
N ALA A 71 -31.27 22.76 -11.83
CA ALA A 71 -29.91 22.40 -11.44
C ALA A 71 -29.60 20.90 -11.24
N LEU A 72 -28.58 20.44 -11.98
CA LEU A 72 -27.60 19.39 -11.66
C LEU A 72 -27.87 18.63 -10.35
N SER A 73 -28.95 17.85 -10.33
CA SER A 73 -29.11 16.79 -9.34
C SER A 73 -28.08 15.74 -9.74
N THR A 74 -27.06 15.58 -8.91
CA THR A 74 -26.14 14.43 -8.97
C THR A 74 -26.95 13.19 -8.64
N LYS A 75 -27.83 12.79 -9.56
CA LYS A 75 -28.64 11.59 -9.44
C LYS A 75 -27.67 10.41 -9.32
N PRO A 76 -27.97 9.41 -8.48
CA PRO A 76 -27.19 8.18 -8.47
C PRO A 76 -27.12 7.70 -9.91
N GLY A 77 -25.91 7.58 -10.43
CA GLY A 77 -25.68 7.19 -11.81
C GLY A 77 -26.45 5.91 -12.10
N LEU A 78 -26.81 5.71 -13.36
CA LEU A 78 -27.60 4.59 -13.85
C LEU A 78 -27.13 3.20 -13.34
N LEU A 79 -25.84 3.10 -13.02
CA LEU A 79 -25.21 1.97 -12.34
C LEU A 79 -25.87 1.62 -10.99
N GLY A 80 -26.31 2.61 -10.21
CA GLY A 80 -27.06 2.44 -8.96
C GLY A 80 -28.54 2.06 -9.13
N SER A 81 -29.08 2.03 -10.35
CA SER A 81 -30.41 1.44 -10.58
C SER A 81 -30.31 -0.03 -10.97
N LEU A 82 -29.21 -0.44 -11.60
CA LEU A 82 -28.96 -1.82 -12.08
C LEU A 82 -28.25 -2.66 -11.01
N LEU A 83 -27.26 -2.09 -10.35
CA LEU A 83 -26.73 -2.58 -9.09
C LEU A 83 -27.51 -1.87 -8.01
N ASP A 84 -28.26 -2.65 -7.24
CA ASP A 84 -28.91 -2.30 -5.98
C ASP A 84 -28.35 -0.99 -5.41
N GLY A 85 -29.05 0.13 -5.60
CA GLY A 85 -28.46 1.48 -5.49
C GLY A 85 -27.85 1.81 -4.13
N ASN A 86 -28.28 1.06 -3.12
CA ASN A 86 -27.71 1.08 -1.79
C ASN A 86 -26.26 0.58 -1.78
N LEU A 87 -25.92 -0.46 -2.54
CA LEU A 87 -24.60 -1.08 -2.58
C LEU A 87 -23.58 -0.16 -3.27
N VAL A 88 -23.97 0.49 -4.38
CA VAL A 88 -23.10 1.47 -5.07
C VAL A 88 -22.83 2.69 -4.18
N HIS A 89 -23.85 3.19 -3.48
CA HIS A 89 -23.67 4.32 -2.57
C HIS A 89 -22.83 3.94 -1.34
N GLN A 90 -22.99 2.72 -0.82
CA GLN A 90 -22.20 2.19 0.28
C GLN A 90 -20.74 2.02 -0.13
N VAL A 91 -20.46 1.42 -1.29
CA VAL A 91 -19.10 1.28 -1.85
C VAL A 91 -18.47 2.66 -2.12
N GLN A 92 -19.21 3.63 -2.67
CA GLN A 92 -18.68 4.98 -2.83
C GLN A 92 -18.37 5.66 -1.49
N SER A 93 -19.20 5.42 -0.48
CA SER A 93 -18.95 5.94 0.86
C SER A 93 -17.73 5.27 1.50
N THR A 94 -17.52 3.95 1.30
CA THR A 94 -16.33 3.24 1.79
C THR A 94 -15.08 3.70 1.06
N VAL A 95 -15.14 3.97 -0.25
CA VAL A 95 -14.00 4.51 -1.01
C VAL A 95 -13.65 5.94 -0.57
N ARG A 96 -14.65 6.80 -0.36
CA ARG A 96 -14.42 8.18 0.13
C ARG A 96 -13.89 8.19 1.57
N THR A 97 -14.39 7.30 2.42
CA THR A 97 -13.91 7.17 3.81
C THR A 97 -12.56 6.48 3.89
N ALA A 98 -12.25 5.54 3.00
CA ALA A 98 -10.94 4.92 2.87
C ALA A 98 -9.83 5.94 2.67
N GLN A 99 -10.07 6.95 1.81
CA GLN A 99 -9.13 8.05 1.60
C GLN A 99 -8.90 8.93 2.84
N LEU A 100 -9.85 8.96 3.77
CA LEU A 100 -9.85 9.86 4.92
C LEU A 100 -9.51 9.20 6.25
N LYS A 101 -9.84 7.91 6.43
CA LYS A 101 -9.89 7.26 7.75
C LYS A 101 -9.15 5.93 7.83
N GLY A 102 -8.61 5.41 6.72
CA GLY A 102 -7.77 4.20 6.72
C GLY A 102 -8.47 2.88 7.03
N ASP A 103 -9.68 2.91 7.62
CA ASP A 103 -10.56 1.74 7.73
C ASP A 103 -11.31 1.54 6.42
N ILE A 104 -10.96 0.48 5.71
CA ILE A 104 -11.52 0.10 4.41
C ILE A 104 -12.17 -1.26 4.55
N ASP A 105 -13.47 -1.33 4.26
CA ASP A 105 -14.16 -2.62 4.14
C ASP A 105 -13.83 -3.24 2.77
N VAL A 106 -12.85 -4.15 2.77
CA VAL A 106 -12.30 -4.79 1.57
C VAL A 106 -13.31 -5.73 0.92
N GLU A 107 -14.18 -6.39 1.70
CA GLU A 107 -15.19 -7.31 1.15
C GLU A 107 -16.23 -6.57 0.31
N MET A 108 -16.72 -5.44 0.83
CA MET A 108 -17.65 -4.59 0.11
C MET A 108 -17.02 -4.03 -1.17
N LEU A 109 -15.73 -3.71 -1.13
CA LEU A 109 -14.98 -3.21 -2.28
C LEU A 109 -14.81 -4.28 -3.36
N LEU A 110 -14.46 -5.51 -2.96
CA LEU A 110 -14.37 -6.65 -3.87
C LEU A 110 -15.73 -7.01 -4.46
N ARG A 111 -16.81 -6.91 -3.67
CA ARG A 111 -18.18 -7.12 -4.16
C ARG A 111 -18.58 -6.08 -5.22
N GLY A 112 -18.29 -4.80 -4.95
CA GLY A 112 -18.51 -3.73 -5.92
C GLY A 112 -17.68 -3.92 -7.20
N ALA A 113 -16.44 -4.40 -7.08
CA ALA A 113 -15.58 -4.68 -8.22
C ALA A 113 -16.12 -5.84 -9.09
N GLU A 114 -16.68 -6.88 -8.49
CA GLU A 114 -17.33 -7.98 -9.24
C GLU A 114 -18.56 -7.51 -10.01
N ASP A 115 -19.42 -6.74 -9.34
CA ASP A 115 -20.63 -6.26 -9.98
C ASP A 115 -20.31 -5.28 -11.12
N LEU A 116 -19.22 -4.51 -10.99
CA LEU A 116 -18.67 -3.69 -12.08
C LEU A 116 -18.05 -4.54 -13.20
N ALA A 117 -17.34 -5.63 -12.88
CA ALA A 117 -16.74 -6.53 -13.86
C ALA A 117 -17.80 -7.20 -14.74
N ARG A 118 -19.00 -7.49 -14.19
CA ARG A 118 -20.13 -8.02 -14.96
C ARG A 118 -20.66 -7.04 -16.01
N ILE A 119 -20.70 -5.75 -15.69
CA ILE A 119 -21.17 -4.70 -16.61
C ILE A 119 -20.08 -4.35 -17.62
N TYR A 120 -18.82 -4.35 -17.18
CA TYR A 120 -17.65 -3.95 -17.95
C TYR A 120 -16.63 -5.08 -17.97
N PRO A 121 -16.81 -6.10 -18.82
CA PRO A 121 -15.88 -7.22 -18.92
C PRO A 121 -14.54 -6.72 -19.47
N ILE A 122 -13.51 -6.77 -18.62
CA ILE A 122 -12.12 -6.49 -18.97
C ILE A 122 -11.37 -7.83 -18.86
N PRO A 123 -10.65 -8.28 -19.90
CA PRO A 123 -9.94 -9.55 -19.85
C PRO A 123 -8.92 -9.58 -18.70
N GLY A 124 -8.95 -10.65 -17.91
CA GLY A 124 -8.05 -10.84 -16.76
C GLY A 124 -8.39 -10.00 -15.52
N LEU A 125 -9.54 -9.31 -15.48
CA LEU A 125 -10.02 -8.65 -14.27
C LEU A 125 -10.54 -9.66 -13.24
N ASP A 126 -11.25 -10.68 -13.69
CA ASP A 126 -11.81 -11.72 -12.82
C ASP A 126 -10.70 -12.47 -12.07
N ASP A 127 -9.63 -12.88 -12.78
CA ASP A 127 -8.45 -13.51 -12.18
C ASP A 127 -7.82 -12.64 -11.07
N LYS A 128 -7.80 -11.31 -11.27
CA LYS A 128 -7.26 -10.37 -10.28
C LYS A 128 -8.18 -10.24 -9.07
N ILE A 129 -9.50 -10.23 -9.27
CA ILE A 129 -10.47 -10.21 -8.18
C ILE A 129 -10.35 -11.49 -7.34
N GLU A 130 -10.19 -12.65 -7.98
CA GLU A 130 -9.96 -13.92 -7.31
C GLU A 130 -8.63 -13.94 -6.54
N GLN A 131 -7.54 -13.44 -7.14
CA GLN A 131 -6.25 -13.30 -6.44
C GLN A 131 -6.33 -12.40 -5.21
N LEU A 132 -7.05 -11.27 -5.30
CA LEU A 132 -7.26 -10.37 -4.17
C LEU A 132 -8.09 -11.02 -3.07
N ARG A 133 -9.11 -11.81 -3.43
CA ARG A 133 -9.90 -12.58 -2.46
C ARG A 133 -9.06 -13.61 -1.72
N ALA A 134 -8.28 -14.41 -2.44
CA ALA A 134 -7.42 -15.41 -1.82
C ALA A 134 -6.46 -14.75 -0.82
N ARG A 135 -5.78 -13.67 -1.23
CA ARG A 135 -4.90 -12.90 -0.34
C ARG A 135 -5.63 -12.32 0.88
N TYR A 136 -6.85 -11.84 0.71
CA TYR A 136 -7.64 -11.30 1.82
C TYR A 136 -8.01 -12.39 2.83
N GLN A 137 -8.43 -13.57 2.35
CA GLN A 137 -8.71 -14.72 3.22
C GLN A 137 -7.48 -15.21 3.97
N ASP A 138 -6.32 -15.27 3.30
CA ASP A 138 -5.04 -15.62 3.94
C ASP A 138 -4.70 -14.61 5.05
N LEU A 139 -4.82 -13.31 4.77
CA LEU A 139 -4.59 -12.26 5.75
C LEU A 139 -5.56 -12.35 6.93
N LEU A 140 -6.86 -12.57 6.68
CA LEU A 140 -7.84 -12.77 7.74
C LEU A 140 -7.43 -13.93 8.65
N SER A 141 -7.05 -15.07 8.10
CA SER A 141 -6.59 -16.21 8.90
C SER A 141 -5.37 -15.84 9.76
N SER A 142 -4.39 -15.11 9.20
CA SER A 142 -3.22 -14.65 9.96
C SER A 142 -3.58 -13.66 11.07
N VAL A 143 -4.52 -12.76 10.82
CA VAL A 143 -5.01 -11.79 11.81
C VAL A 143 -5.69 -12.52 12.95
N THR A 144 -6.59 -13.47 12.67
CA THR A 144 -7.27 -14.24 13.72
C THR A 144 -6.31 -14.98 14.64
N LEU A 145 -5.26 -15.60 14.09
CA LEU A 145 -4.22 -16.26 14.87
C LEU A 145 -3.45 -15.26 15.75
N HIS A 146 -3.13 -14.08 15.22
CA HIS A 146 -2.44 -13.04 15.97
C HIS A 146 -3.33 -12.40 17.04
N GLU A 147 -4.63 -12.25 16.78
CA GLU A 147 -5.60 -11.75 17.76
C GLU A 147 -5.73 -12.69 18.95
N GLU A 148 -5.80 -14.00 18.72
CA GLU A 148 -5.80 -15.03 19.78
C GLU A 148 -4.53 -14.94 20.63
N LEU A 149 -3.36 -14.83 19.99
CA LEU A 149 -2.08 -14.72 20.68
C LEU A 149 -2.01 -13.43 21.52
N VAL A 150 -2.44 -12.30 20.96
CA VAL A 150 -2.51 -11.02 21.67
C VAL A 150 -3.49 -11.09 22.84
N ALA A 151 -4.63 -11.79 22.69
CA ALA A 151 -5.57 -12.02 23.78
C ALA A 151 -4.95 -12.84 24.92
N ALA A 152 -4.25 -13.93 24.60
CA ALA A 152 -3.53 -14.73 25.60
C ALA A 152 -2.42 -13.94 26.32
N GLN A 153 -1.68 -13.11 25.58
CA GLN A 153 -0.68 -12.22 26.18
C GLN A 153 -1.32 -11.17 27.08
N ARG A 154 -2.46 -10.59 26.68
CA ARG A 154 -3.20 -9.60 27.48
C ARG A 154 -3.72 -10.22 28.78
N THR A 155 -4.28 -11.42 28.75
CA THR A 155 -4.75 -12.10 29.97
C THR A 155 -3.60 -12.42 30.93
N GLN A 156 -2.45 -12.86 30.40
CA GLN A 156 -1.24 -13.06 31.22
C GLN A 156 -0.75 -11.75 31.85
N LEU A 157 -0.74 -10.65 31.10
CA LEU A 157 -0.36 -9.34 31.62
C LEU A 157 -1.37 -8.82 32.65
N ASP A 158 -2.66 -9.08 32.47
CA ASP A 158 -3.69 -8.71 33.45
C ASP A 158 -3.56 -9.50 34.74
N LEU A 159 -3.19 -10.78 34.67
CA LEU A 159 -2.85 -11.57 35.85
C LEU A 159 -1.63 -10.98 36.57
N GLN A 160 -0.56 -10.62 35.84
CA GLN A 160 0.63 -9.97 36.40
C GLN A 160 0.36 -8.56 36.95
N ARG A 161 -0.54 -7.80 36.30
CA ARG A 161 -1.03 -6.50 36.80
C ARG A 161 -1.90 -6.66 38.04
N GLY A 162 -2.68 -7.73 38.14
CA GLY A 162 -3.44 -8.09 39.34
C GLY A 162 -2.52 -8.39 40.52
N THR A 163 -1.47 -9.20 40.32
CA THR A 163 -0.48 -9.50 41.37
C THR A 163 0.28 -8.26 41.85
N THR A 164 0.54 -7.29 40.97
CA THR A 164 1.24 -6.05 41.35
C THR A 164 0.36 -5.00 42.02
N LYS A 165 -0.98 -5.11 41.92
CA LYS A 165 -1.92 -4.25 42.63
C LYS A 165 -2.14 -4.68 44.09
N ASP A 166 -2.09 -5.98 44.37
CA ASP A 166 -2.19 -6.50 45.75
C ASP A 166 -0.86 -6.44 46.53
N ASP A 167 0.28 -6.32 45.85
CA ASP A 167 1.59 -6.20 46.51
C ASP A 167 1.90 -4.81 47.10
N PHE A 168 0.98 -3.84 47.02
CA PHE A 168 1.14 -2.55 47.74
C PHE A 168 0.55 -2.57 49.16
N ILE A 169 -0.19 -3.61 49.56
CA ILE A 169 -0.66 -3.81 50.94
C ILE A 169 -0.52 -5.28 51.36
N ARG A 170 0.60 -5.57 52.05
CA ARG A 170 0.94 -6.78 52.85
C ARG A 170 1.59 -7.97 52.12
N LYS A 171 2.93 -7.94 51.99
CA LYS A 171 3.93 -8.72 52.77
C LYS A 171 5.33 -8.66 52.09
N PRO A 172 6.43 -8.91 52.84
CA PRO A 172 7.76 -8.48 52.45
C PRO A 172 8.36 -9.36 51.34
N LYS A 173 9.08 -8.69 50.44
CA LYS A 173 9.70 -9.20 49.21
C LYS A 173 10.67 -10.36 49.44
N GLU A 174 10.58 -11.40 48.61
CA GLU A 174 11.71 -12.31 48.37
C GLU A 174 12.76 -11.65 47.43
N PRO A 175 14.07 -11.84 47.68
CA PRO A 175 15.12 -11.11 46.98
C PRO A 175 15.59 -11.77 45.67
N LYS A 176 15.55 -11.01 44.57
CA LYS A 176 16.55 -11.08 43.48
C LYS A 176 17.78 -10.23 43.88
N PRO A 177 18.92 -10.39 43.18
CA PRO A 177 20.20 -10.84 43.77
C PRO A 177 20.55 -10.14 45.09
N THR A 178 20.91 -10.92 46.11
CA THR A 178 21.18 -10.48 47.47
C THR A 178 22.22 -9.36 47.49
N ARG A 179 21.75 -8.12 47.63
CA ARG A 179 22.50 -7.05 48.29
C ARG A 179 22.91 -7.63 49.64
N HIS A 180 24.18 -8.02 49.77
CA HIS A 180 24.73 -8.75 50.92
C HIS A 180 24.11 -8.25 52.22
N THR A 181 23.28 -9.07 52.85
CA THR A 181 22.88 -8.86 54.24
C THR A 181 24.12 -9.22 55.06
N LEU A 182 25.07 -8.28 55.14
CA LEU A 182 26.28 -8.44 55.95
C LEU A 182 25.83 -8.75 57.37
N THR A 183 26.22 -9.92 57.85
CA THR A 183 25.96 -10.33 59.22
C THR A 183 26.83 -9.47 60.13
N LYS A 184 26.39 -9.20 61.37
CA LYS A 184 27.19 -8.41 62.32
C LYS A 184 28.63 -8.96 62.51
N ALA A 185 28.81 -10.27 62.34
CA ALA A 185 30.11 -10.92 62.37
C ALA A 185 31.01 -10.56 61.16
N ASP A 186 30.43 -10.41 59.96
CA ASP A 186 31.16 -10.04 58.75
C ASP A 186 31.68 -8.59 58.85
N ILE A 187 30.88 -7.71 59.45
CA ILE A 187 31.27 -6.30 59.72
C ILE A 187 32.47 -6.25 60.67
N GLN A 188 32.52 -7.09 61.70
CA GLN A 188 33.65 -7.13 62.64
C GLN A 188 34.95 -7.63 61.98
N ALA A 189 34.84 -8.61 61.08
CA ALA A 189 35.99 -9.09 60.32
C ALA A 189 36.52 -8.00 59.37
N GLU A 190 35.62 -7.26 58.70
CA GLU A 190 35.98 -6.13 57.86
C GLU A 190 36.62 -4.99 58.67
N GLU A 191 36.10 -4.66 59.85
CA GLU A 191 36.70 -3.65 60.73
C GLU A 191 38.13 -4.00 61.15
N ILE A 192 38.41 -5.28 61.46
CA ILE A 192 39.77 -5.73 61.79
C ILE A 192 40.69 -5.65 60.58
N ALA A 193 40.20 -6.06 59.40
CA ALA A 193 40.95 -5.97 58.16
C ALA A 193 41.30 -4.50 57.82
N ILE A 194 40.35 -3.58 57.99
CA ILE A 194 40.57 -2.15 57.77
C ILE A 194 41.62 -1.61 58.74
N LYS A 195 41.58 -1.96 60.02
CA LYS A 195 42.61 -1.53 61.00
C LYS A 195 44.02 -1.98 60.63
N GLN A 196 44.17 -3.20 60.11
CA GLN A 196 45.46 -3.69 59.64
C GLN A 196 45.95 -2.91 58.42
N LEU A 197 45.04 -2.61 57.48
CA LEU A 197 45.34 -1.79 56.31
C LEU A 197 45.72 -0.36 56.70
N GLU A 198 45.06 0.24 57.69
CA GLU A 198 45.38 1.58 58.20
C GLU A 198 46.74 1.62 58.89
N ALA A 199 47.11 0.61 59.69
CA ALA A 199 48.43 0.53 60.32
C ALA A 199 49.54 0.45 59.28
N ARG A 200 49.37 -0.41 58.27
CA ARG A 200 50.31 -0.53 57.14
C ARG A 200 50.37 0.75 56.31
N LYS A 201 49.22 1.40 56.08
CA LYS A 201 49.17 2.69 55.39
C LYS A 201 49.96 3.75 56.17
N LEU A 202 49.81 3.81 57.49
CA LEU A 202 50.51 4.77 58.34
C LEU A 202 52.03 4.53 58.31
N GLU A 203 52.47 3.26 58.38
CA GLU A 203 53.88 2.89 58.23
C GLU A 203 54.44 3.39 56.89
N MET A 204 53.77 3.05 55.77
CA MET A 204 54.18 3.51 54.44
C MET A 204 54.13 5.04 54.32
N GLU A 205 53.14 5.71 54.91
CA GLU A 205 53.09 7.17 54.95
C GLU A 205 54.24 7.76 55.77
N SER A 206 54.67 7.11 56.86
CA SER A 206 55.82 7.56 57.64
C SER A 206 57.13 7.37 56.87
N GLU A 207 57.27 6.26 56.13
CA GLU A 207 58.40 6.03 55.23
C GLU A 207 58.42 7.05 54.10
N ILE A 208 57.26 7.34 53.48
CA ILE A 208 57.15 8.39 52.46
C ILE A 208 57.48 9.75 53.06
N ARG A 209 56.99 10.08 54.26
CA ARG A 209 57.35 11.35 54.93
C ARG A 209 58.84 11.41 55.27
N GLU A 210 59.45 10.30 55.65
CA GLU A 210 60.90 10.24 55.88
C GLU A 210 61.68 10.41 54.56
N LEU A 211 61.24 9.77 53.48
CA LEU A 211 61.79 9.96 52.14
C LEU A 211 61.58 11.40 51.65
N ASP A 212 60.42 11.99 51.90
CA ASP A 212 60.13 13.40 51.62
C ASP A 212 61.03 14.29 52.48
N CYS A 213 61.28 14.00 53.76
CA CYS A 213 62.25 14.75 54.55
C CYS A 213 63.68 14.58 54.01
N LYS A 214 64.05 13.41 53.50
CA LYS A 214 65.35 13.16 52.85
C LYS A 214 65.46 13.87 51.49
N LEU A 215 64.36 13.98 50.74
CA LEU A 215 64.28 14.65 49.44
C LEU A 215 64.17 16.17 49.58
N THR A 216 63.38 16.64 50.54
CA THR A 216 63.13 18.06 50.85
C THR A 216 64.19 18.65 51.79
N GLY A 217 65.12 17.81 52.26
CA GLY A 217 66.27 18.14 53.10
C GLY A 217 67.47 18.71 52.34
N LEU A 218 67.24 19.59 51.35
CA LEU A 218 68.17 20.64 50.93
C LEU A 218 67.42 21.64 50.02
N ILE A 219 66.72 22.60 50.63
CA ILE A 219 66.79 24.07 50.40
C ILE A 219 65.69 24.73 51.26
N PRO A 220 66.05 25.48 52.33
CA PRO A 220 65.15 26.46 52.92
C PRO A 220 65.12 27.69 52.00
N SER A 221 64.06 27.83 51.21
CA SER A 221 63.85 29.02 50.38
C SER A 221 63.30 30.16 51.24
N LYS A 222 64.18 31.11 51.58
CA LYS A 222 63.85 32.43 52.11
C LYS A 222 62.62 33.04 51.42
N ALA A 223 61.67 33.50 52.22
CA ALA A 223 60.83 34.63 51.88
C ALA A 223 61.42 35.85 52.63
N TYR A 224 61.56 36.95 51.88
CA TYR A 224 62.19 38.26 52.18
C TYR A 224 63.71 38.36 51.98
#